data_AF-A0A7X7ICB6-F1
#
_entry.id   AF-A0A7X7ICB6-F1
#
_cell.length_a   1.000
_cell.length_b   1.000
_cell.length_c   1.000
_cell.angle_alpha   90.00
_cell.angle_beta   90.00
_cell.angle_gamma   90.00
#
_symmetry.space_group_name_H-M   'P 1'
#
loop_
_entity.id
_entity.type
_entity.pdbx_description
1 polymer ?
#
loop_
_entity_poly.entity_id
_entity_poly.type
_entity_poly.pdbx_seq_one_letter_code
_entity_poly.pdbx_strand_id
1 'polypeptide(L)'
;MTVFTGGLGRTVVVRLMVCTFALAAALVLWPVSSSAQAVSYSSQEIQLAQMINDHRESLGLNRLMVSDLASVAAERHSSDMATYEFFSHTTRASDFFPVGSDAGDRLLICGYPSYAGWGENIAAGFSTASGVFQAWLGSSDHCRMMTYSGFKVMGVGLVYAADSPYGCYWTVDFGAVVDSTARWLDGSSPTTSTTTTPTTTISPTTSISTTTTTTAAPPTATTTTTAPPTTITTTTTTTAPPSTTTTTTATTSTTGPSTTTTTAVSPPPFPDVPTTHRFYEPIVQLAAAGVVNGYEGGLFRPEDFVTRAQFAKILVLALGAHTSDIDNADSPTFIDVLYTGNAYPFDFVEEAAGLGIIQGRDDGTFAPQADVTRVQLALMLVRAGQGWLAAPPVGYQCSFEDVPAYGRDAVDTAFYNGLLVGKTATRFDPYSPATRGHVAKMVHGLMQVLNQ
;
A
#
# COMPACT_ATOMS: atom_id res chain seq x y z
N MET A 1 76.26 52.25 17.71
CA MET A 1 74.94 52.03 18.33
C MET A 1 73.94 51.84 17.20
N THR A 2 73.78 50.61 16.68
CA THR A 2 72.80 49.57 17.09
C THR A 2 71.36 49.98 16.72
N VAL A 3 70.88 49.64 15.51
CA VAL A 3 70.05 48.45 15.10
C VAL A 3 68.58 48.56 15.54
N PHE A 4 67.63 48.38 14.61
CA PHE A 4 66.53 47.38 14.70
C PHE A 4 65.78 47.19 13.35
N THR A 5 65.94 45.98 12.78
CA THR A 5 65.04 45.07 12.00
C THR A 5 63.92 45.65 11.11
N GLY A 6 63.68 45.27 9.84
CA GLY A 6 63.77 43.97 9.13
C GLY A 6 62.34 43.40 8.94
N GLY A 7 61.83 42.94 7.78
CA GLY A 7 62.29 42.87 6.39
C GLY A 7 61.26 42.10 5.52
N LEU A 8 61.18 42.50 4.23
CA LEU A 8 60.91 41.76 2.96
C LEU A 8 59.63 40.90 2.78
N GLY A 9 59.00 40.80 1.59
CA GLY A 9 59.35 41.23 0.21
C GLY A 9 58.09 41.20 -0.70
N ARG A 10 57.86 42.18 -1.57
CA ARG A 10 58.36 42.43 -2.96
C ARG A 10 57.64 41.67 -4.09
N THR A 11 56.68 42.41 -4.62
CA THR A 11 56.02 42.54 -5.94
C THR A 11 56.87 42.27 -7.20
N VAL A 12 56.30 41.48 -8.12
CA VAL A 12 56.14 41.59 -9.61
C VAL A 12 57.27 42.16 -10.48
N VAL A 13 57.67 41.42 -11.53
CA VAL A 13 57.81 41.94 -12.93
C VAL A 13 57.47 40.85 -13.97
N VAL A 14 56.71 41.29 -14.97
CA VAL A 14 56.15 40.70 -16.19
C VAL A 14 57.18 40.05 -17.14
N ARG A 15 56.77 38.98 -17.87
CA ARG A 15 57.16 38.74 -19.28
C ARG A 15 56.09 37.94 -20.04
N LEU A 16 55.70 38.51 -21.19
CA LEU A 16 54.72 38.05 -22.16
C LEU A 16 55.34 36.95 -23.05
N MET A 17 54.64 35.85 -23.31
CA MET A 17 54.91 34.99 -24.48
C MET A 17 53.65 34.23 -24.91
N VAL A 18 53.19 34.55 -26.11
CA VAL A 18 52.09 33.91 -26.83
C VAL A 18 52.63 32.62 -27.45
N CYS A 19 52.02 31.47 -27.14
CA CYS A 19 52.20 30.22 -27.88
C CYS A 19 50.85 29.57 -28.15
N THR A 20 50.43 29.64 -29.42
CA THR A 20 49.38 28.83 -30.02
C THR A 20 49.79 27.36 -30.03
N PHE A 21 49.01 26.47 -29.41
CA PHE A 21 49.06 25.03 -29.62
C PHE A 21 47.69 24.54 -30.07
N ALA A 22 47.62 24.12 -31.33
CA ALA A 22 46.52 23.30 -31.85
C ALA A 22 46.67 21.89 -31.29
N LEU A 23 45.71 21.46 -30.46
CA LEU A 23 45.57 20.09 -30.02
C LEU A 23 44.28 19.53 -30.65
N ALA A 24 44.45 18.76 -31.71
CA ALA A 24 43.39 17.94 -32.26
C ALA A 24 43.14 16.75 -31.31
N ALA A 25 42.11 16.86 -30.47
CA ALA A 25 41.58 15.73 -29.73
C ALA A 25 40.65 14.93 -30.65
N ALA A 26 41.16 13.85 -31.24
CA ALA A 26 40.32 12.83 -31.87
C ALA A 26 39.61 12.04 -30.76
N LEU A 27 38.42 12.50 -30.37
CA LEU A 27 37.49 11.70 -29.57
C LEU A 27 36.97 10.56 -30.45
N VAL A 28 37.58 9.38 -30.34
CA VAL A 28 36.98 8.15 -30.86
C VAL A 28 35.82 7.81 -29.91
N LEU A 29 34.64 8.33 -30.23
CA LEU A 29 33.39 7.90 -29.65
C LEU A 29 33.15 6.46 -30.11
N TRP A 30 33.56 5.48 -29.30
CA TRP A 30 32.94 4.16 -29.39
C TRP A 30 31.48 4.33 -28.96
N PRO A 31 30.49 4.07 -29.81
CA PRO A 31 29.13 3.94 -29.34
C PRO A 31 29.13 2.72 -28.41
N VAL A 32 29.04 2.98 -27.11
CA VAL A 32 28.63 1.94 -26.16
C VAL A 32 27.14 1.75 -26.44
N SER A 33 26.83 0.91 -27.42
CA SER A 33 25.48 0.39 -27.58
C SER A 33 25.25 -0.52 -26.37
N SER A 34 24.78 0.07 -25.27
CA SER A 34 24.10 -0.68 -24.21
C SER A 34 22.86 -1.29 -24.86
N SER A 35 22.95 -2.53 -25.34
CA SER A 35 21.76 -3.32 -25.60
C SER A 35 20.98 -3.35 -24.29
N ALA A 36 19.78 -2.77 -24.27
CA ALA A 36 18.89 -2.87 -23.13
C ALA A 36 18.75 -4.35 -22.77
N GLN A 37 19.26 -4.72 -21.60
CA GLN A 37 19.18 -6.08 -21.10
C GLN A 37 17.69 -6.35 -20.87
N ALA A 38 17.15 -7.39 -21.51
CA ALA A 38 15.75 -7.76 -21.33
C ALA A 38 15.50 -8.07 -19.85
N VAL A 39 14.41 -7.55 -19.27
CA VAL A 39 14.03 -7.86 -17.90
C VAL A 39 13.82 -9.37 -17.78
N SER A 40 14.53 -10.00 -16.84
CA SER A 40 14.40 -11.43 -16.55
C SER A 40 13.56 -11.62 -15.30
N TYR A 41 12.47 -12.39 -15.42
CA TYR A 41 11.59 -12.71 -14.30
C TYR A 41 12.05 -13.98 -13.58
N SER A 42 11.98 -13.97 -12.25
CA SER A 42 12.14 -15.15 -11.42
C SER A 42 11.01 -16.16 -11.66
N SER A 43 11.22 -17.43 -11.28
CA SER A 43 10.18 -18.45 -11.37
C SER A 43 8.94 -18.10 -10.54
N GLN A 44 9.12 -17.38 -9.43
CA GLN A 44 8.04 -16.95 -8.55
C GLN A 44 7.23 -15.81 -9.17
N GLU A 45 7.86 -14.83 -9.81
CA GLU A 45 7.15 -13.75 -10.52
C GLU A 45 6.37 -14.30 -11.73
N ILE A 46 6.98 -15.22 -12.49
CA ILE A 46 6.30 -15.91 -13.60
C ILE A 46 5.08 -16.68 -13.09
N GLN A 47 5.25 -17.44 -12.00
CA GLN A 47 4.16 -18.22 -11.42
C GLN A 47 3.01 -17.34 -10.93
N LEU A 48 3.31 -16.20 -10.29
CA LEU A 48 2.29 -15.25 -9.84
C LEU A 48 1.52 -14.64 -11.02
N ALA A 49 2.23 -14.18 -12.05
CA ALA A 49 1.64 -13.67 -13.28
C ALA A 49 0.71 -14.71 -13.96
N GLN A 50 1.13 -15.98 -13.98
CA GLN A 50 0.32 -17.08 -14.49
C GLN A 50 -0.95 -17.28 -13.66
N MET A 51 -0.85 -17.37 -12.33
CA MET A 51 -2.01 -17.55 -11.46
C MET A 51 -3.03 -16.40 -11.59
N ILE A 52 -2.56 -15.16 -11.71
CA ILE A 52 -3.42 -14.00 -11.97
C ILE A 52 -4.18 -14.18 -13.29
N ASN A 53 -3.47 -14.55 -14.36
CA ASN A 53 -4.09 -14.75 -15.67
C ASN A 53 -5.04 -15.96 -15.70
N ASP A 54 -4.68 -17.08 -15.10
CA ASP A 54 -5.53 -18.27 -14.99
C ASP A 54 -6.84 -17.93 -14.27
N HIS A 55 -6.76 -17.13 -13.19
CA HIS A 55 -7.94 -16.67 -12.48
C HIS A 55 -8.80 -15.72 -13.33
N ARG A 56 -8.17 -14.76 -14.03
CA ARG A 56 -8.88 -13.88 -14.97
C ARG A 56 -9.60 -14.67 -16.05
N GLU A 57 -8.93 -15.66 -16.65
CA GLU A 57 -9.52 -16.52 -17.68
C GLU A 57 -10.68 -17.35 -17.13
N SER A 58 -10.57 -17.85 -15.89
CA SER A 58 -11.67 -18.56 -15.23
C SER A 58 -12.94 -17.71 -15.05
N LEU A 59 -12.79 -16.38 -15.06
CA LEU A 59 -13.87 -15.40 -15.01
C LEU A 59 -14.28 -14.88 -16.40
N GLY A 60 -13.70 -15.40 -17.48
CA GLY A 60 -13.93 -14.93 -18.85
C GLY A 60 -13.29 -13.58 -19.17
N LEU A 61 -12.32 -13.14 -18.38
CA LEU A 61 -11.59 -11.89 -18.59
C LEU A 61 -10.36 -12.11 -19.47
N ASN A 62 -9.94 -11.05 -20.17
CA ASN A 62 -8.71 -11.07 -20.95
C ASN A 62 -7.48 -11.21 -20.04
N ARG A 63 -6.53 -12.06 -20.45
CA ARG A 63 -5.19 -12.14 -19.86
C ARG A 63 -4.47 -10.78 -19.95
N LEU A 64 -3.59 -10.52 -19.00
CA LEU A 64 -2.68 -9.39 -18.97
C LEU A 64 -1.33 -9.80 -19.53
N MET A 65 -0.77 -9.00 -20.42
CA MET A 65 0.64 -9.10 -20.79
C MET A 65 1.53 -8.64 -19.64
N VAL A 66 2.78 -9.07 -19.61
CA VAL A 66 3.75 -8.52 -18.66
C VAL A 66 4.50 -7.37 -19.32
N SER A 67 4.50 -6.21 -18.65
CA SER A 67 5.22 -5.00 -19.06
C SER A 67 6.55 -4.93 -18.30
N ASP A 68 7.66 -4.86 -19.04
CA ASP A 68 8.98 -4.72 -18.42
C ASP A 68 9.11 -3.33 -17.74
N LEU A 69 8.51 -2.26 -18.31
CA LEU A 69 8.49 -0.93 -17.69
C LEU A 69 7.75 -0.91 -16.35
N ALA A 70 6.57 -1.55 -16.30
CA ALA A 70 5.80 -1.66 -15.06
C ALA A 70 6.51 -2.57 -14.04
N SER A 71 7.15 -3.65 -14.49
CA SER A 71 7.88 -4.55 -13.59
C SER A 71 9.08 -3.88 -12.95
N VAL A 72 9.79 -3.00 -13.69
CA VAL A 72 10.86 -2.18 -13.11
C VAL A 72 10.32 -1.25 -12.02
N ALA A 73 9.12 -0.68 -12.18
CA ALA A 73 8.51 0.14 -11.13
C ALA A 73 8.18 -0.69 -9.89
N ALA A 74 7.58 -1.85 -10.09
CA ALA A 74 7.21 -2.79 -9.03
C ALA A 74 8.42 -3.31 -8.26
N GLU A 75 9.47 -3.76 -8.95
CA GLU A 75 10.70 -4.26 -8.34
C GLU A 75 11.40 -3.17 -7.52
N ARG A 76 11.50 -1.95 -8.06
CA ARG A 76 12.12 -0.83 -7.35
C ARG A 76 11.35 -0.47 -6.08
N HIS A 77 10.02 -0.47 -6.13
CA HIS A 77 9.23 -0.18 -4.93
C HIS A 77 9.31 -1.30 -3.89
N SER A 78 9.28 -2.57 -4.31
CA SER A 78 9.58 -3.70 -3.42
C SER A 78 10.97 -3.58 -2.80
N SER A 79 11.96 -3.12 -3.57
CA SER A 79 13.32 -2.84 -3.10
C SER A 79 13.36 -1.70 -2.10
N ASP A 80 12.61 -0.63 -2.32
CA ASP A 80 12.53 0.51 -1.40
C ASP A 80 11.86 0.10 -0.08
N MET A 81 10.73 -0.62 -0.14
CA MET A 81 10.05 -1.16 1.05
C MET A 81 10.97 -2.07 1.87
N ALA A 82 11.79 -2.89 1.18
CA ALA A 82 12.77 -3.75 1.81
C ALA A 82 13.95 -2.99 2.43
N THR A 83 14.52 -2.04 1.68
CA THR A 83 15.75 -1.32 2.04
C THR A 83 15.50 -0.30 3.14
N TYR A 84 14.37 0.39 3.07
CA TYR A 84 14.02 1.49 3.98
C TYR A 84 12.97 1.10 5.02
N GLU A 85 12.71 -0.21 5.15
CA GLU A 85 11.88 -0.81 6.20
C GLU A 85 10.49 -0.16 6.35
N PHE A 86 9.79 0.02 5.22
CA PHE A 86 8.41 0.49 5.22
C PHE A 86 7.51 -0.45 4.41
N PHE A 87 6.21 -0.40 4.67
CA PHE A 87 5.20 -1.11 3.87
C PHE A 87 4.05 -0.16 3.56
N SER A 88 3.97 0.30 2.31
CA SER A 88 3.11 1.42 1.90
C SER A 88 2.93 1.46 0.39
N HIS A 89 1.74 1.82 -0.08
CA HIS A 89 1.48 2.11 -1.50
C HIS A 89 2.18 3.40 -1.97
N THR A 90 2.53 4.28 -1.05
CA THR A 90 3.26 5.51 -1.34
C THR A 90 4.73 5.38 -0.90
N THR A 91 5.66 5.79 -1.75
CA THR A 91 7.10 5.81 -1.47
C THR A 91 7.40 6.63 -0.21
N ARG A 92 8.06 6.01 0.78
CA ARG A 92 8.49 6.68 2.03
C ARG A 92 9.93 7.16 1.98
N ALA A 93 10.79 6.37 1.37
CA ALA A 93 12.18 6.66 1.11
C ALA A 93 12.60 5.82 -0.11
N SER A 94 13.47 6.38 -0.94
CA SER A 94 13.97 5.74 -2.15
C SER A 94 15.19 6.50 -2.64
N ASP A 95 16.13 5.79 -3.27
CA ASP A 95 17.21 6.41 -4.03
C ASP A 95 16.77 6.81 -5.45
N PHE A 96 15.56 6.40 -5.87
CA PHE A 96 15.10 6.51 -7.24
C PHE A 96 13.80 7.30 -7.35
N PHE A 97 12.79 6.95 -6.54
CA PHE A 97 11.50 7.61 -6.56
C PHE A 97 11.47 8.80 -5.60
N PRO A 98 10.85 9.94 -5.99
CA PRO A 98 10.54 11.00 -5.05
C PRO A 98 9.74 10.47 -3.85
N VAL A 99 10.07 10.94 -2.66
CA VAL A 99 9.24 10.66 -1.47
C VAL A 99 7.84 11.21 -1.70
N GLY A 100 6.82 10.38 -1.42
CA GLY A 100 5.43 10.71 -1.67
C GLY A 100 4.89 10.21 -3.01
N SER A 101 5.71 9.61 -3.88
CA SER A 101 5.23 9.00 -5.13
C SER A 101 4.27 7.85 -4.89
N ASP A 102 3.11 7.88 -5.55
CA ASP A 102 2.23 6.71 -5.65
C ASP A 102 2.66 5.78 -6.79
N ALA A 103 1.95 4.67 -7.01
CA ALA A 103 2.29 3.72 -8.07
C ALA A 103 2.18 4.37 -9.47
N GLY A 104 1.25 5.30 -9.67
CA GLY A 104 1.11 6.05 -10.92
C GLY A 104 2.33 6.91 -11.23
N ASP A 105 2.84 7.63 -10.24
CA ASP A 105 4.08 8.40 -10.35
C ASP A 105 5.27 7.49 -10.64
N ARG A 106 5.39 6.37 -9.90
CA ARG A 106 6.48 5.39 -10.07
C ARG A 106 6.48 4.78 -11.47
N LEU A 107 5.30 4.38 -11.95
CA LEU A 107 5.10 3.89 -13.31
C LEU A 107 5.53 4.93 -14.35
N LEU A 108 5.12 6.19 -14.18
CA LEU A 108 5.48 7.28 -15.11
C LEU A 108 6.99 7.54 -15.13
N ILE A 109 7.65 7.54 -13.97
CA ILE A 109 9.11 7.67 -13.84
C ILE A 109 9.84 6.53 -14.54
N CYS A 110 9.28 5.31 -14.49
CA CYS A 110 9.79 4.15 -15.22
C CYS A 110 9.40 4.12 -16.70
N GLY A 111 8.70 5.15 -17.21
CA GLY A 111 8.32 5.29 -18.61
C GLY A 111 7.02 4.60 -19.00
N TYR A 112 6.29 3.99 -18.05
CA TYR A 112 4.98 3.44 -18.31
C TYR A 112 3.91 4.56 -18.33
N PRO A 113 3.03 4.63 -19.34
CA PRO A 113 2.04 5.71 -19.47
C PRO A 113 0.84 5.53 -18.51
N SER A 114 1.07 5.76 -17.22
CA SER A 114 0.08 5.56 -16.14
C SER A 114 -1.13 6.50 -16.21
N TYR A 115 -1.05 7.64 -16.91
CA TYR A 115 -2.16 8.58 -17.07
C TYR A 115 -3.44 7.99 -17.69
N ALA A 116 -3.34 6.83 -18.34
CA ALA A 116 -4.48 6.13 -18.95
C ALA A 116 -5.20 5.16 -18.00
N GLY A 117 -4.71 5.01 -16.76
CA GLY A 117 -5.27 4.12 -15.75
C GLY A 117 -4.23 3.11 -15.25
N TRP A 118 -4.14 2.99 -13.93
CA TRP A 118 -3.21 2.12 -13.22
C TRP A 118 -3.86 1.53 -11.97
N GLY A 119 -3.25 0.49 -11.42
CA GLY A 119 -3.59 -0.09 -10.12
C GLY A 119 -2.36 -0.72 -9.49
N GLU A 120 -2.42 -1.05 -8.21
CA GLU A 120 -1.30 -1.71 -7.52
C GLU A 120 -1.83 -2.68 -6.46
N ASN A 121 -1.18 -3.84 -6.37
CA ASN A 121 -1.21 -4.67 -5.19
C ASN A 121 0.20 -4.76 -4.59
N ILE A 122 0.31 -4.62 -3.27
CA ILE A 122 1.56 -4.91 -2.53
C ILE A 122 1.31 -5.99 -1.48
N ALA A 123 2.34 -6.77 -1.18
CA ALA A 123 2.32 -7.72 -0.08
C ALA A 123 3.72 -7.87 0.51
N ALA A 124 3.79 -8.25 1.78
CA ALA A 124 5.05 -8.57 2.44
C ALA A 124 4.88 -9.79 3.35
N GLY A 125 5.96 -10.56 3.56
CA GLY A 125 5.95 -11.76 4.42
C GLY A 125 5.61 -13.07 3.71
N PHE A 126 5.32 -13.04 2.41
CA PHE A 126 5.00 -14.25 1.63
C PHE A 126 6.23 -14.69 0.82
N SER A 127 6.74 -15.89 1.07
CA SER A 127 7.90 -16.41 0.34
C SER A 127 7.56 -17.12 -0.97
N THR A 128 6.27 -17.28 -1.29
CA THR A 128 5.82 -18.00 -2.49
C THR A 128 4.72 -17.25 -3.23
N ALA A 129 4.73 -17.37 -4.56
CA ALA A 129 3.71 -16.87 -5.48
C ALA A 129 2.32 -17.39 -5.11
N SER A 130 2.19 -18.69 -4.81
CA SER A 130 0.92 -19.26 -4.39
C SER A 130 0.41 -18.66 -3.09
N GLY A 131 1.30 -18.40 -2.11
CA GLY A 131 0.91 -17.80 -0.84
C GLY A 131 0.36 -16.40 -1.01
N VAL A 132 1.11 -15.53 -1.73
CA VAL A 132 0.66 -14.15 -1.97
C VAL A 132 -0.58 -14.09 -2.86
N PHE A 133 -0.67 -14.96 -3.88
CA PHE A 133 -1.84 -15.03 -4.75
C PHE A 133 -3.10 -15.42 -3.97
N GLN A 134 -3.03 -16.44 -3.11
CA GLN A 134 -4.18 -16.84 -2.28
C GLN A 134 -4.57 -15.73 -1.30
N ALA A 135 -3.59 -15.03 -0.71
CA ALA A 135 -3.88 -13.92 0.17
C ALA A 135 -4.59 -12.76 -0.55
N TRP A 136 -4.14 -12.45 -1.76
CA TRP A 136 -4.82 -11.45 -2.59
C TRP A 136 -6.18 -11.94 -3.09
N LEU A 137 -6.35 -13.23 -3.38
CA LEU A 137 -7.63 -13.81 -3.77
C LEU A 137 -8.65 -13.76 -2.63
N GLY A 138 -8.20 -14.02 -1.39
CA GLY A 138 -9.01 -13.93 -0.17
C GLY A 138 -9.36 -12.48 0.23
N SER A 139 -8.65 -11.50 -0.33
CA SER A 139 -8.91 -10.08 -0.12
C SER A 139 -9.73 -9.49 -1.26
N SER A 140 -10.95 -9.01 -0.98
CA SER A 140 -11.81 -8.36 -1.99
C SER A 140 -11.09 -7.27 -2.78
N ASP A 141 -10.21 -6.52 -2.13
CA ASP A 141 -9.56 -5.34 -2.70
C ASP A 141 -8.45 -5.71 -3.67
N HIS A 142 -7.59 -6.64 -3.24
CA HIS A 142 -6.48 -7.12 -4.06
C HIS A 142 -7.00 -8.02 -5.20
N CYS A 143 -7.98 -8.88 -4.90
CA CYS A 143 -8.66 -9.71 -5.90
C CYS A 143 -9.24 -8.84 -7.02
N ARG A 144 -9.93 -7.74 -6.67
CA ARG A 144 -10.44 -6.81 -7.67
C ARG A 144 -9.34 -6.24 -8.56
N MET A 145 -8.19 -5.83 -8.01
CA MET A 145 -7.10 -5.30 -8.86
C MET A 145 -6.63 -6.36 -9.87
N MET A 146 -6.51 -7.62 -9.43
CA MET A 146 -6.18 -8.74 -10.31
C MET A 146 -7.26 -9.00 -11.37
N THR A 147 -8.53 -8.72 -11.11
CA THR A 147 -9.67 -9.01 -12.00
C THR A 147 -10.28 -7.79 -12.69
N TYR A 148 -9.70 -6.59 -12.53
CA TYR A 148 -10.23 -5.41 -13.20
C TYR A 148 -10.04 -5.53 -14.72
N SER A 149 -11.14 -5.41 -15.47
CA SER A 149 -11.18 -5.68 -16.92
C SER A 149 -10.53 -4.60 -17.76
N GLY A 150 -10.36 -3.39 -17.23
CA GLY A 150 -9.72 -2.27 -17.91
C GLY A 150 -8.20 -2.41 -18.04
N PHE A 151 -7.56 -3.25 -17.23
CA PHE A 151 -6.13 -3.51 -17.34
C PHE A 151 -5.81 -4.40 -18.52
N LYS A 152 -4.67 -4.11 -19.16
CA LYS A 152 -4.13 -4.84 -20.32
C LYS A 152 -2.75 -5.42 -20.04
N VAL A 153 -2.03 -4.84 -19.08
CA VAL A 153 -0.72 -5.29 -18.66
C VAL A 153 -0.64 -5.37 -17.13
N MET A 154 0.34 -6.13 -16.66
CA MET A 154 0.84 -6.11 -15.29
C MET A 154 2.37 -6.01 -15.29
N GLY A 155 2.94 -5.37 -14.29
CA GLY A 155 4.34 -5.47 -13.89
C GLY A 155 4.42 -6.26 -12.60
N VAL A 156 5.42 -7.13 -12.45
CA VAL A 156 5.57 -7.98 -11.26
C VAL A 156 6.99 -7.81 -10.71
N GLY A 157 7.11 -7.52 -9.42
CA GLY A 157 8.38 -7.38 -8.72
C GLY A 157 8.39 -8.13 -7.39
N LEU A 158 9.33 -9.05 -7.23
CA LEU A 158 9.62 -9.76 -5.98
C LEU A 158 11.03 -9.41 -5.49
N VAL A 159 11.13 -8.86 -4.27
CA VAL A 159 12.41 -8.64 -3.60
C VAL A 159 12.50 -9.45 -2.32
N TYR A 160 13.61 -10.18 -2.16
CA TYR A 160 13.96 -10.89 -0.93
C TYR A 160 15.05 -10.11 -0.17
N ALA A 161 14.77 -9.80 1.09
CA ALA A 161 15.67 -9.14 2.02
C ALA A 161 15.57 -9.81 3.40
N ALA A 162 16.44 -10.78 3.66
CA ALA A 162 16.38 -11.63 4.85
C ALA A 162 16.39 -10.86 6.18
N ASP A 163 17.08 -9.71 6.22
CA ASP A 163 17.23 -8.89 7.42
C ASP A 163 16.13 -7.84 7.60
N SER A 164 15.20 -7.73 6.63
CA SER A 164 14.09 -6.81 6.74
C SER A 164 12.98 -7.35 7.66
N PRO A 165 12.08 -6.49 8.18
CA PRO A 165 10.95 -6.92 9.01
C PRO A 165 10.04 -7.99 8.40
N TYR A 166 10.01 -8.11 7.07
CA TYR A 166 9.08 -8.98 6.36
C TYR A 166 9.75 -10.06 5.48
N GLY A 167 11.06 -10.01 5.24
CA GLY A 167 11.79 -11.01 4.45
C GLY A 167 11.53 -10.96 2.93
N CYS A 168 10.27 -10.94 2.52
CA CYS A 168 9.83 -10.90 1.12
C CYS A 168 8.87 -9.73 0.90
N TYR A 169 9.01 -9.03 -0.23
CA TYR A 169 8.14 -7.96 -0.68
C TYR A 169 7.71 -8.20 -2.12
N TRP A 170 6.40 -8.08 -2.34
CA TRP A 170 5.75 -8.21 -3.63
C TRP A 170 5.10 -6.89 -3.99
N THR A 171 5.27 -6.50 -5.25
CA THR A 171 4.49 -5.44 -5.88
C THR A 171 4.00 -5.97 -7.23
N VAL A 172 2.72 -5.78 -7.52
CA VAL A 172 2.15 -5.96 -8.84
C VAL A 172 1.47 -4.66 -9.25
N ASP A 173 2.05 -4.00 -10.23
CA ASP A 173 1.50 -2.80 -10.84
C ASP A 173 0.66 -3.19 -12.06
N PHE A 174 -0.55 -2.66 -12.18
CA PHE A 174 -1.45 -2.91 -13.29
C PHE A 174 -1.59 -1.67 -14.17
N GLY A 175 -1.82 -1.86 -15.46
CA GLY A 175 -1.90 -0.75 -16.39
C GLY A 175 -2.86 -0.96 -17.56
N ALA A 176 -3.52 0.13 -17.99
CA ALA A 176 -4.54 0.15 -19.04
C ALA A 176 -3.98 0.26 -20.48
N VAL A 177 -2.67 0.43 -20.62
CA VAL A 177 -1.97 0.60 -21.91
C VAL A 177 -1.02 -0.57 -22.14
N VAL A 178 -1.06 -1.10 -23.37
CA VAL A 178 -0.04 -2.02 -23.87
C VAL A 178 1.13 -1.18 -24.35
N ASP A 179 2.20 -1.12 -23.54
CA ASP A 179 3.42 -0.39 -23.90
C ASP A 179 4.34 -1.21 -24.81
N SER A 180 5.43 -0.62 -25.28
CA SER A 180 6.37 -1.23 -26.23
C SER A 180 7.15 -2.43 -25.67
N THR A 181 7.16 -2.62 -24.35
CA THR A 181 7.82 -3.74 -23.68
C THR A 181 6.87 -4.87 -23.28
N ALA A 182 5.55 -4.65 -23.45
CA ALA A 182 4.54 -5.63 -23.09
C ALA A 182 4.64 -6.91 -23.92
N ARG A 183 4.66 -8.06 -23.25
CA ARG A 183 4.81 -9.38 -23.88
C ARG A 183 4.11 -10.48 -23.09
N TRP A 184 3.78 -11.57 -23.76
CA TRP A 184 3.30 -12.78 -23.10
C TRP A 184 4.48 -13.58 -22.52
N LEU A 185 4.37 -14.02 -21.27
CA LEU A 185 5.40 -14.85 -20.63
C LEU A 185 5.50 -16.26 -21.25
N ASP A 186 4.48 -16.70 -21.99
CA ASP A 186 4.49 -17.95 -22.76
C ASP A 186 5.16 -17.81 -24.15
N GLY A 187 5.66 -16.62 -24.50
CA GLY A 187 6.36 -16.35 -25.75
C GLY A 187 5.45 -16.15 -26.97
N SER A 188 4.12 -16.09 -26.79
CA SER A 188 3.22 -15.68 -27.87
C SER A 188 3.38 -14.19 -28.20
N SER A 189 3.07 -13.79 -29.44
CA SER A 189 3.10 -12.38 -29.85
C SER A 189 1.80 -11.66 -29.43
N PRO A 190 1.85 -10.37 -29.04
CA PRO A 190 0.64 -9.58 -28.79
C PRO A 190 -0.23 -9.51 -30.06
N THR A 191 -1.44 -10.06 -30.04
CA THR A 191 -2.43 -9.82 -31.08
C THR A 191 -3.10 -8.49 -30.82
N THR A 192 -2.75 -7.46 -31.59
CA THR A 192 -3.47 -6.19 -31.60
C THR A 192 -4.86 -6.43 -32.16
N SER A 193 -5.86 -6.61 -31.30
CA SER A 193 -7.25 -6.58 -31.72
C SER A 193 -7.64 -5.13 -31.98
N THR A 194 -7.38 -4.64 -33.19
CA THR A 194 -8.02 -3.43 -33.70
C THR A 194 -9.51 -3.72 -33.85
N THR A 195 -10.30 -3.28 -32.87
CA THR A 195 -11.76 -3.22 -32.97
C THR A 195 -12.13 -2.25 -34.09
N THR A 196 -12.33 -2.75 -35.31
CA THR A 196 -13.07 -2.03 -36.33
C THR A 196 -14.56 -2.16 -36.03
N THR A 197 -15.19 -1.07 -35.67
CA THR A 197 -16.63 -0.89 -35.58
C THR A 197 -17.32 -1.43 -36.84
N PRO A 198 -18.24 -2.42 -36.75
CA PRO A 198 -19.00 -2.83 -37.93
C PRO A 198 -20.15 -1.84 -38.17
N THR A 199 -20.04 -1.06 -39.24
CA THR A 199 -21.16 -0.30 -39.80
C THR A 199 -22.18 -1.26 -40.40
N THR A 200 -23.38 -1.23 -39.86
CA THR A 200 -24.56 -1.97 -40.30
C THR A 200 -24.93 -1.60 -41.74
N THR A 201 -24.79 -2.53 -42.68
CA THR A 201 -25.48 -2.46 -43.99
C THR A 201 -26.22 -3.77 -44.21
N ILE A 202 -27.53 -3.66 -44.37
CA ILE A 202 -28.48 -4.77 -44.57
C ILE A 202 -28.65 -4.99 -46.08
N SER A 203 -28.42 -6.22 -46.58
CA SER A 203 -29.30 -6.91 -47.55
C SER A 203 -28.72 -8.24 -48.06
N PRO A 204 -29.58 -9.15 -48.58
CA PRO A 204 -29.48 -10.59 -48.33
C PRO A 204 -28.85 -11.37 -49.49
N THR A 205 -28.43 -12.62 -49.23
CA THR A 205 -28.85 -13.85 -49.95
C THR A 205 -27.92 -15.02 -49.56
N THR A 206 -28.54 -16.04 -48.97
CA THR A 206 -28.33 -17.49 -49.13
C THR A 206 -26.94 -18.03 -49.52
N SER A 207 -26.31 -18.78 -48.61
CA SER A 207 -25.93 -20.18 -48.89
C SER A 207 -25.58 -20.91 -47.59
N ILE A 208 -26.06 -22.15 -47.53
CA ILE A 208 -25.96 -23.11 -46.43
C ILE A 208 -24.59 -23.78 -46.50
N SER A 209 -23.90 -23.90 -45.36
CA SER A 209 -22.89 -24.94 -45.18
C SER A 209 -22.93 -25.44 -43.74
N THR A 210 -23.44 -26.65 -43.58
CA THR A 210 -23.48 -27.44 -42.35
C THR A 210 -22.11 -28.06 -42.10
N THR A 211 -21.45 -27.68 -41.01
CA THR A 211 -20.31 -28.44 -40.47
C THR A 211 -20.73 -29.04 -39.13
N THR A 212 -20.95 -30.34 -39.14
CA THR A 212 -21.14 -31.19 -37.96
C THR A 212 -19.80 -31.33 -37.24
N THR A 213 -19.72 -30.93 -35.97
CA THR A 213 -18.58 -31.26 -35.11
C THR A 213 -19.08 -32.13 -33.96
N THR A 214 -18.65 -33.39 -33.99
CA THR A 214 -18.96 -34.43 -33.02
C THR A 214 -18.21 -34.16 -31.72
N THR A 215 -18.96 -34.07 -30.62
CA THR A 215 -18.46 -34.01 -29.25
C THR A 215 -17.80 -35.34 -28.87
N ALA A 216 -16.50 -35.33 -28.56
CA ALA A 216 -15.81 -36.44 -27.93
C ALA A 216 -15.75 -36.19 -26.41
N ALA A 217 -16.26 -37.15 -25.64
CA ALA A 217 -16.22 -37.16 -24.18
C ALA A 217 -14.79 -37.35 -23.64
N PRO A 218 -14.46 -36.79 -22.47
CA PRO A 218 -13.12 -36.91 -21.87
C PRO A 218 -12.90 -38.32 -21.26
N PRO A 219 -11.65 -38.84 -21.25
CA PRO A 219 -11.34 -40.10 -20.59
C PRO A 219 -11.27 -39.92 -19.07
N THR A 220 -11.92 -40.83 -18.37
CA THR A 220 -11.89 -41.04 -16.92
C THR A 220 -10.45 -41.22 -16.41
N ALA A 221 -10.00 -40.31 -15.53
CA ALA A 221 -8.74 -40.44 -14.82
C ALA A 221 -8.94 -41.23 -13.51
N THR A 222 -8.19 -42.32 -13.38
CA THR A 222 -8.10 -43.18 -12.20
C THR A 222 -7.42 -42.44 -11.05
N THR A 223 -8.06 -42.41 -9.88
CA THR A 223 -7.52 -41.87 -8.63
C THR A 223 -6.55 -42.87 -7.98
N THR A 224 -5.26 -42.53 -7.94
CA THR A 224 -4.28 -43.19 -7.07
C THR A 224 -4.14 -42.37 -5.79
N THR A 225 -4.64 -42.92 -4.69
CA THR A 225 -4.50 -42.33 -3.35
C THR A 225 -3.07 -42.58 -2.85
N THR A 226 -2.30 -41.52 -2.65
CA THR A 226 -0.97 -41.59 -2.01
C THR A 226 -1.07 -40.97 -0.62
N ALA A 227 -0.62 -41.72 0.40
CA ALA A 227 -0.65 -41.34 1.81
C ALA A 227 0.19 -40.09 2.11
N PRO A 228 -0.16 -39.30 3.15
CA PRO A 228 0.54 -38.06 3.48
C PRO A 228 1.95 -38.32 4.04
N PRO A 229 2.95 -37.45 3.77
CA PRO A 229 4.27 -37.58 4.35
C PRO A 229 4.28 -37.16 5.82
N THR A 230 4.92 -37.99 6.63
CA THR A 230 5.19 -37.79 8.06
C THR A 230 6.04 -36.53 8.29
N THR A 231 5.51 -35.57 9.04
CA THR A 231 6.25 -34.40 9.50
C THR A 231 7.27 -34.81 10.56
N ILE A 232 8.56 -34.58 10.29
CA ILE A 232 9.63 -34.70 11.28
C ILE A 232 9.74 -33.35 12.00
N THR A 233 9.37 -33.33 13.28
CA THR A 233 9.56 -32.17 14.16
C THR A 233 11.01 -32.12 14.64
N THR A 234 11.82 -31.22 14.08
CA THR A 234 13.14 -30.88 14.61
C THR A 234 12.96 -29.89 15.76
N THR A 235 13.21 -30.31 16.99
CA THR A 235 13.23 -29.43 18.17
C THR A 235 14.62 -28.79 18.27
N THR A 236 14.74 -27.50 17.99
CA THR A 236 15.94 -26.70 18.31
C THR A 236 15.81 -26.15 19.73
N THR A 237 16.67 -26.64 20.62
CA THR A 237 16.82 -26.13 21.98
C THR A 237 17.75 -24.92 21.94
N THR A 238 17.22 -23.70 22.12
CA THR A 238 18.03 -22.50 22.30
C THR A 238 18.20 -22.22 23.80
N THR A 239 19.42 -22.43 24.29
CA THR A 239 19.87 -22.03 25.63
C THR A 239 19.96 -20.50 25.72
N ALA A 240 19.19 -19.90 26.63
CA ALA A 240 19.31 -18.49 27.02
C ALA A 240 20.46 -18.28 28.02
N PRO A 241 21.16 -17.12 28.01
CA PRO A 241 22.19 -16.77 28.98
C PRO A 241 21.58 -16.27 30.31
N PRO A 242 22.34 -16.27 31.43
CA PRO A 242 21.77 -16.06 32.75
C PRO A 242 21.49 -14.57 33.02
N SER A 243 20.29 -14.28 33.54
CA SER A 243 19.95 -12.98 34.10
C SER A 243 20.38 -12.88 35.57
N THR A 244 21.03 -11.77 35.89
CA THR A 244 21.43 -11.32 37.23
C THR A 244 20.29 -11.32 38.23
N THR A 245 20.47 -12.04 39.34
CA THR A 245 19.56 -12.08 40.49
C THR A 245 19.79 -10.88 41.42
N THR A 246 18.82 -9.98 41.51
CA THR A 246 18.71 -9.03 42.63
C THR A 246 17.86 -9.67 43.72
N THR A 247 18.46 -9.85 44.90
CA THR A 247 17.82 -10.42 46.09
C THR A 247 16.99 -9.33 46.78
N THR A 248 15.68 -9.52 46.88
CA THR A 248 14.82 -8.73 47.77
C THR A 248 14.11 -9.68 48.74
N THR A 249 14.33 -9.41 50.02
CA THR A 249 13.86 -10.13 51.20
C THR A 249 12.34 -10.35 51.20
N ALA A 250 11.93 -11.61 51.35
CA ALA A 250 10.54 -12.00 51.53
C ALA A 250 10.14 -11.89 53.02
N THR A 251 9.03 -11.19 53.28
CA THR A 251 8.32 -11.24 54.57
C THR A 251 7.15 -12.21 54.41
N THR A 252 7.13 -13.26 55.21
CA THR A 252 6.09 -14.29 55.27
C THR A 252 4.85 -13.77 55.98
N SER A 253 3.72 -13.71 55.28
CA SER A 253 2.38 -13.58 55.86
C SER A 253 1.49 -14.69 55.29
N THR A 254 1.09 -15.60 56.16
CA THR A 254 0.20 -16.74 55.93
C THR A 254 -1.27 -16.31 56.02
N THR A 255 -2.02 -16.44 54.92
CA THR A 255 -3.49 -16.51 54.98
C THR A 255 -4.07 -17.23 53.75
N GLY A 256 -4.75 -18.37 54.00
CA GLY A 256 -5.91 -18.90 53.26
C GLY A 256 -5.72 -19.48 51.85
N PRO A 257 -6.20 -20.70 51.55
CA PRO A 257 -6.34 -21.16 50.18
C PRO A 257 -7.51 -20.42 49.53
N SER A 258 -7.21 -19.39 48.74
CA SER A 258 -8.18 -18.79 47.83
C SER A 258 -8.33 -19.72 46.63
N THR A 259 -9.52 -20.25 46.43
CA THR A 259 -9.90 -21.00 45.23
C THR A 259 -9.83 -20.03 44.05
N THR A 260 -8.70 -20.00 43.36
CA THR A 260 -8.55 -19.26 42.11
C THR A 260 -9.39 -19.98 41.06
N THR A 261 -10.59 -19.48 40.83
CA THR A 261 -11.30 -19.74 39.57
C THR A 261 -10.41 -19.18 38.46
N THR A 262 -9.66 -20.06 37.81
CA THR A 262 -8.91 -19.74 36.60
C THR A 262 -9.94 -19.48 35.50
N THR A 263 -10.43 -18.24 35.41
CA THR A 263 -11.12 -17.78 34.20
C THR A 263 -10.09 -17.85 33.09
N ALA A 264 -10.24 -18.81 32.19
CA ALA A 264 -9.46 -18.87 30.97
C ALA A 264 -9.66 -17.53 30.24
N VAL A 265 -8.65 -16.67 30.29
CA VAL A 265 -8.66 -15.40 29.55
C VAL A 265 -8.63 -15.78 28.07
N SER A 266 -9.70 -15.44 27.36
CA SER A 266 -9.73 -15.59 25.89
C SER A 266 -8.47 -14.93 25.33
N PRO A 267 -7.75 -15.58 24.39
CA PRO A 267 -6.58 -14.96 23.77
C PRO A 267 -6.98 -13.63 23.10
N PRO A 268 -6.06 -12.64 23.04
CA PRO A 268 -6.32 -11.39 22.36
C PRO A 268 -6.68 -11.66 20.89
N PRO A 269 -7.58 -10.87 20.28
CA PRO A 269 -8.09 -11.16 18.94
C PRO A 269 -7.01 -11.01 17.85
N PHE A 270 -5.91 -10.33 18.14
CA PHE A 270 -4.78 -10.14 17.22
C PHE A 270 -3.46 -10.49 17.93
N PRO A 271 -2.64 -11.44 17.41
CA PRO A 271 -1.39 -11.86 18.05
C PRO A 271 -0.32 -10.76 18.19
N ASP A 272 -0.29 -9.80 17.27
CA ASP A 272 0.61 -8.66 17.25
C ASP A 272 0.12 -7.45 18.08
N VAL A 273 -1.01 -7.61 18.77
CA VAL A 273 -1.55 -6.61 19.70
C VAL A 273 -1.73 -7.25 21.07
N PRO A 274 -0.64 -7.48 21.84
CA PRO A 274 -0.75 -8.01 23.20
C PRO A 274 -1.51 -7.05 24.11
N THR A 275 -2.02 -7.54 25.24
CA THR A 275 -2.77 -6.74 26.23
C THR A 275 -1.99 -5.54 26.79
N THR A 276 -0.66 -5.58 26.71
CA THR A 276 0.25 -4.49 27.10
C THR A 276 0.47 -3.45 26.00
N HIS A 277 -0.01 -3.71 24.78
CA HIS A 277 0.16 -2.80 23.65
C HIS A 277 -0.61 -1.50 23.88
N ARG A 278 0.01 -0.35 23.58
CA ARG A 278 -0.57 0.99 23.82
C ARG A 278 -1.89 1.26 23.10
N PHE A 279 -2.19 0.50 22.04
CA PHE A 279 -3.44 0.58 21.27
C PHE A 279 -4.35 -0.63 21.49
N TYR A 280 -4.04 -1.53 22.43
CA TYR A 280 -4.80 -2.76 22.66
C TYR A 280 -6.29 -2.50 22.82
N GLU A 281 -6.66 -1.64 23.77
CA GLU A 281 -8.07 -1.40 24.08
C GLU A 281 -8.83 -0.82 22.87
N PRO A 282 -8.38 0.26 22.21
CA PRO A 282 -9.13 0.81 21.08
C PRO A 282 -9.30 -0.17 19.93
N ILE A 283 -8.25 -0.96 19.65
CA ILE A 283 -8.26 -1.95 18.58
C ILE A 283 -9.31 -3.04 18.86
N VAL A 284 -9.32 -3.57 20.09
CA VAL A 284 -10.25 -4.64 20.47
C VAL A 284 -11.69 -4.15 20.47
N GLN A 285 -11.97 -2.94 20.97
CA GLN A 285 -13.32 -2.38 20.97
C GLN A 285 -13.83 -2.13 19.55
N LEU A 286 -13.01 -1.53 18.68
CA LEU A 286 -13.40 -1.31 17.29
C LEU A 286 -13.59 -2.61 16.52
N ALA A 287 -12.78 -3.63 16.80
CA ALA A 287 -12.95 -4.94 16.18
C ALA A 287 -14.25 -5.62 16.66
N ALA A 288 -14.55 -5.55 17.95
CA ALA A 288 -15.80 -6.07 18.50
C ALA A 288 -17.04 -5.34 17.94
N ALA A 289 -16.90 -4.04 17.62
CA ALA A 289 -17.94 -3.24 16.96
C ALA A 289 -18.01 -3.45 15.44
N GLY A 290 -17.13 -4.26 14.84
CA GLY A 290 -17.09 -4.48 13.39
C GLY A 290 -16.55 -3.31 12.57
N VAL A 291 -15.96 -2.30 13.22
CA VAL A 291 -15.44 -1.08 12.57
C VAL A 291 -14.07 -1.31 11.94
N VAL A 292 -13.23 -2.14 12.56
CA VAL A 292 -11.93 -2.53 12.03
C VAL A 292 -11.80 -4.04 12.01
N ASN A 293 -11.01 -4.55 11.07
CA ASN A 293 -10.65 -5.96 10.99
C ASN A 293 -9.13 -6.11 10.89
N GLY A 294 -8.64 -7.28 11.30
CA GLY A 294 -7.27 -7.70 11.03
C GLY A 294 -7.08 -8.10 9.57
N TYR A 295 -5.82 -8.27 9.21
CA TYR A 295 -5.42 -8.85 7.94
C TYR A 295 -5.54 -10.38 7.99
N GLU A 296 -5.46 -10.99 6.81
CA GLU A 296 -5.30 -12.43 6.70
C GLU A 296 -4.06 -12.90 7.47
N GLY A 297 -4.19 -14.03 8.18
CA GLY A 297 -3.21 -14.48 9.17
C GLY A 297 -3.45 -13.96 10.60
N GLY A 298 -4.51 -13.18 10.82
CA GLY A 298 -4.99 -12.78 12.14
C GLY A 298 -4.25 -11.60 12.78
N LEU A 299 -3.38 -10.91 12.04
CA LEU A 299 -2.62 -9.76 12.52
C LEU A 299 -3.39 -8.46 12.37
N PHE A 300 -3.23 -7.50 13.27
CA PHE A 300 -3.82 -6.17 13.14
C PHE A 300 -2.93 -5.17 12.40
N ARG A 301 -1.61 -5.29 12.58
CA ARG A 301 -0.53 -4.42 12.09
C ARG A 301 -0.69 -2.96 12.53
N PRO A 302 -0.53 -2.66 13.84
CA PRO A 302 -0.83 -1.34 14.37
C PRO A 302 0.08 -0.22 13.85
N GLU A 303 1.27 -0.54 13.34
CA GLU A 303 2.22 0.45 12.82
C GLU A 303 2.09 0.67 11.30
N ASP A 304 1.31 -0.16 10.59
CA ASP A 304 1.04 0.05 9.17
C ASP A 304 0.23 1.32 8.96
N PHE A 305 0.45 2.01 7.84
CA PHE A 305 -0.30 3.22 7.50
C PHE A 305 -1.69 2.91 6.95
N VAL A 306 -2.58 3.88 7.06
CA VAL A 306 -3.98 3.77 6.61
C VAL A 306 -4.16 4.59 5.34
N THR A 307 -4.74 4.00 4.31
CA THR A 307 -5.09 4.73 3.08
C THR A 307 -6.32 5.61 3.32
N ARG A 308 -6.50 6.64 2.50
CA ARG A 308 -7.66 7.54 2.57
C ARG A 308 -8.99 6.80 2.42
N ALA A 309 -9.06 5.80 1.53
CA ALA A 309 -10.25 4.95 1.38
C ALA A 309 -10.50 4.07 2.61
N GLN A 310 -9.45 3.48 3.19
CA GLN A 310 -9.59 2.69 4.41
C GLN A 310 -10.12 3.55 5.55
N PHE A 311 -9.63 4.78 5.69
CA PHE A 311 -10.10 5.68 6.74
C PHE A 311 -11.54 6.16 6.52
N ALA A 312 -11.94 6.42 5.26
CA ALA A 312 -13.34 6.72 4.94
C ALA A 312 -14.27 5.59 5.37
N LYS A 313 -13.94 4.33 5.00
CA LYS A 313 -14.69 3.14 5.46
C LYS A 313 -14.77 3.04 6.98
N ILE A 314 -13.64 3.23 7.68
CA ILE A 314 -13.60 3.17 9.14
C ILE A 314 -14.55 4.19 9.76
N LEU A 315 -14.59 5.43 9.26
CA LEU A 315 -15.49 6.46 9.78
C LEU A 315 -16.96 6.14 9.49
N VAL A 316 -17.29 5.70 8.28
CA VAL A 316 -18.67 5.34 7.92
C VAL A 316 -19.18 4.19 8.79
N LEU A 317 -18.35 3.15 9.02
CA LEU A 317 -18.70 2.05 9.92
C LEU A 317 -18.81 2.52 11.38
N ALA A 318 -17.91 3.37 11.85
CA ALA A 318 -17.96 3.91 13.22
C ALA A 318 -19.22 4.75 13.49
N LEU A 319 -19.75 5.41 12.46
CA LEU A 319 -21.00 6.17 12.51
C LEU A 319 -22.25 5.27 12.37
N GLY A 320 -22.08 3.98 12.05
CA GLY A 320 -23.19 3.09 11.74
C GLY A 320 -23.98 3.52 10.49
N ALA A 321 -23.33 4.25 9.59
CA ALA A 321 -23.98 4.89 8.44
C ALA A 321 -23.97 4.03 7.16
N HIS A 322 -23.23 2.92 7.16
CA HIS A 322 -23.12 2.05 5.99
C HIS A 322 -24.45 1.37 5.65
N THR A 323 -24.84 1.38 4.39
CA THR A 323 -26.01 0.69 3.86
C THR A 323 -25.63 -0.33 2.78
N SER A 324 -26.57 -1.20 2.39
CA SER A 324 -26.32 -2.15 1.29
C SER A 324 -26.52 -1.53 -0.10
N ASP A 325 -27.05 -0.31 -0.17
CA ASP A 325 -27.44 0.34 -1.41
C ASP A 325 -26.20 1.00 -2.02
N ILE A 326 -25.93 0.74 -3.31
CA ILE A 326 -24.79 1.34 -4.00
C ILE A 326 -25.23 2.67 -4.62
N ASP A 327 -24.96 3.76 -3.92
CA ASP A 327 -25.29 5.11 -4.38
C ASP A 327 -24.34 5.59 -5.48
N ASN A 328 -24.83 6.42 -6.39
CA ASN A 328 -24.03 7.09 -7.43
C ASN A 328 -23.24 6.17 -8.39
N ALA A 329 -23.56 4.87 -8.48
CA ALA A 329 -22.84 3.92 -9.33
C ALA A 329 -22.63 4.39 -10.79
N ASP A 330 -23.64 5.05 -11.36
CA ASP A 330 -23.63 5.59 -12.74
C ASP A 330 -23.09 7.03 -12.85
N SER A 331 -22.90 7.72 -11.73
CA SER A 331 -22.38 9.09 -11.68
C SER A 331 -21.51 9.32 -10.43
N PRO A 332 -20.31 8.71 -10.36
CA PRO A 332 -19.41 8.82 -9.22
C PRO A 332 -19.09 10.27 -8.83
N THR A 333 -18.98 10.53 -7.52
CA THR A 333 -18.57 11.84 -6.99
C THR A 333 -17.10 12.15 -7.34
N PHE A 334 -16.22 11.14 -7.34
CA PHE A 334 -14.80 11.29 -7.66
C PHE A 334 -14.40 10.47 -8.89
N ILE A 335 -13.65 11.10 -9.79
CA ILE A 335 -13.31 10.49 -11.10
C ILE A 335 -12.37 9.29 -11.00
N ASP A 336 -11.61 9.17 -9.91
CA ASP A 336 -10.66 8.09 -9.62
C ASP A 336 -11.22 7.04 -8.65
N VAL A 337 -12.52 7.13 -8.32
CA VAL A 337 -13.23 6.15 -7.51
C VAL A 337 -14.46 5.69 -8.29
N LEU A 338 -14.24 4.76 -9.22
CA LEU A 338 -15.30 4.23 -10.07
C LEU A 338 -15.95 3.00 -9.44
N TYR A 339 -17.27 2.84 -9.64
CA TYR A 339 -17.94 1.60 -9.27
C TYR A 339 -17.53 0.47 -10.20
N THR A 340 -17.01 -0.61 -9.62
CA THR A 340 -16.51 -1.78 -10.37
C THR A 340 -17.24 -3.06 -9.97
N GLY A 341 -18.47 -2.98 -9.46
CA GLY A 341 -19.23 -4.13 -8.98
C GLY A 341 -18.92 -4.56 -7.54
N ASN A 342 -18.17 -3.76 -6.77
CA ASN A 342 -17.87 -4.00 -5.36
C ASN A 342 -18.11 -2.74 -4.54
N ALA A 343 -18.66 -2.90 -3.33
CA ALA A 343 -18.96 -1.77 -2.45
C ALA A 343 -17.69 -1.01 -2.05
N TYR A 344 -16.65 -1.66 -1.55
CA TYR A 344 -15.42 -0.94 -1.15
C TYR A 344 -14.44 -0.73 -2.32
N PRO A 345 -13.78 0.45 -2.47
CA PRO A 345 -13.95 1.64 -1.64
C PRO A 345 -15.10 2.52 -2.10
N PHE A 346 -15.66 2.26 -3.29
CA PHE A 346 -16.62 3.12 -3.97
C PHE A 346 -17.74 3.62 -3.05
N ASP A 347 -18.53 2.70 -2.54
CA ASP A 347 -19.70 2.93 -1.70
C ASP A 347 -19.34 3.68 -0.42
N PHE A 348 -18.32 3.21 0.32
CA PHE A 348 -17.85 3.89 1.53
C PHE A 348 -17.32 5.30 1.28
N VAL A 349 -16.75 5.56 0.10
CA VAL A 349 -16.30 6.88 -0.32
C VAL A 349 -17.51 7.74 -0.68
N GLU A 350 -18.48 7.23 -1.42
CA GLU A 350 -19.73 7.95 -1.73
C GLU A 350 -20.54 8.27 -0.45
N GLU A 351 -20.69 7.32 0.47
CA GLU A 351 -21.33 7.51 1.77
C GLU A 351 -20.59 8.57 2.59
N ALA A 352 -19.27 8.50 2.68
CA ALA A 352 -18.47 9.51 3.38
C ALA A 352 -18.58 10.90 2.72
N ALA A 353 -18.71 10.97 1.39
CA ALA A 353 -18.90 12.23 0.67
C ALA A 353 -20.30 12.80 0.91
N GLY A 354 -21.34 11.96 0.87
CA GLY A 354 -22.73 12.32 1.17
C GLY A 354 -22.91 12.82 2.61
N LEU A 355 -22.13 12.28 3.56
CA LEU A 355 -22.07 12.75 4.95
C LEU A 355 -21.21 14.02 5.14
N GLY A 356 -20.55 14.52 4.08
CA GLY A 356 -19.66 15.68 4.16
C GLY A 356 -18.34 15.43 4.92
N ILE A 357 -17.99 14.17 5.18
CA ILE A 357 -16.76 13.76 5.86
C ILE A 357 -15.56 14.00 4.94
N ILE A 358 -15.72 13.67 3.65
CA ILE A 358 -14.70 13.86 2.61
C ILE A 358 -15.18 14.83 1.54
N GLN A 359 -14.23 15.50 0.89
CA GLN A 359 -14.48 16.51 -0.15
C GLN A 359 -13.66 16.29 -1.43
N GLY A 360 -12.72 15.34 -1.43
CA GLY A 360 -11.78 15.14 -2.53
C GLY A 360 -10.74 16.25 -2.67
N ARG A 361 -10.19 16.37 -3.88
CA ARG A 361 -9.21 17.35 -4.32
C ARG A 361 -9.85 18.25 -5.39
N ASP A 362 -9.25 19.40 -5.66
CA ASP A 362 -9.78 20.39 -6.61
C ASP A 362 -9.85 19.88 -8.07
N ASP A 363 -9.11 18.82 -8.40
CA ASP A 363 -9.11 18.15 -9.70
C ASP A 363 -10.24 17.12 -9.87
N GLY A 364 -11.13 16.97 -8.87
CA GLY A 364 -12.22 16.01 -8.87
C GLY A 364 -11.81 14.59 -8.44
N THR A 365 -10.58 14.39 -7.96
CA THR A 365 -10.10 13.09 -7.47
C THR A 365 -10.21 12.96 -5.94
N PHE A 366 -10.21 11.73 -5.44
CA PHE A 366 -10.13 11.42 -4.01
C PHE A 366 -8.76 10.89 -3.58
N ALA A 367 -8.00 10.25 -4.47
CA ALA A 367 -6.78 9.49 -4.23
C ALA A 367 -6.97 8.38 -3.18
N PRO A 368 -7.79 7.34 -3.45
CA PRO A 368 -8.18 6.33 -2.47
C PRO A 368 -7.01 5.54 -1.88
N GLN A 369 -5.93 5.32 -2.65
CA GLN A 369 -4.76 4.54 -2.24
C GLN A 369 -3.67 5.35 -1.54
N ALA A 370 -3.73 6.69 -1.62
CA ALA A 370 -2.78 7.52 -0.90
C ALA A 370 -3.01 7.42 0.61
N ASP A 371 -1.94 7.46 1.39
CA ASP A 371 -2.06 7.43 2.84
C ASP A 371 -2.75 8.68 3.37
N VAL A 372 -3.59 8.49 4.39
CA VAL A 372 -4.19 9.62 5.10
C VAL A 372 -3.13 10.29 5.97
N THR A 373 -2.90 11.57 5.73
CA THR A 373 -2.01 12.38 6.58
C THR A 373 -2.70 12.72 7.90
N ARG A 374 -1.93 13.01 8.95
CA ARG A 374 -2.49 13.35 10.28
C ARG A 374 -3.43 14.54 10.25
N VAL A 375 -3.17 15.55 9.42
CA VAL A 375 -4.08 16.71 9.28
C VAL A 375 -5.35 16.36 8.51
N GLN A 376 -5.26 15.51 7.48
CA GLN A 376 -6.45 15.00 6.78
C GLN A 376 -7.30 14.13 7.69
N LEU A 377 -6.66 13.32 8.53
CA LEU A 377 -7.32 12.51 9.54
C LEU A 377 -8.10 13.40 10.52
N ALA A 378 -7.48 14.46 11.05
CA ALA A 378 -8.16 15.40 11.94
C ALA A 378 -9.36 16.09 11.27
N LEU A 379 -9.21 16.55 10.01
CA LEU A 379 -10.29 17.15 9.23
C LEU A 379 -11.48 16.20 9.08
N MET A 380 -11.23 14.97 8.64
CA MET A 380 -12.26 13.96 8.44
C MET A 380 -12.91 13.55 9.77
N LEU A 381 -12.13 13.39 10.84
CA LEU A 381 -12.64 13.01 12.16
C LEU A 381 -13.57 14.08 12.75
N VAL A 382 -13.19 15.36 12.64
CA VAL A 382 -14.03 16.47 13.12
C VAL A 382 -15.31 16.59 12.29
N ARG A 383 -15.22 16.39 10.98
CA ARG A 383 -16.40 16.33 10.10
C ARG A 383 -17.26 15.09 10.34
N ALA A 384 -16.71 13.99 10.84
CA ALA A 384 -17.51 12.84 11.27
C ALA A 384 -18.23 13.12 12.59
N GLY A 385 -17.57 13.80 13.53
CA GLY A 385 -18.15 14.13 14.83
C GLY A 385 -19.20 15.24 14.81
N GLN A 386 -19.14 16.17 13.84
CA GLN A 386 -20.12 17.27 13.68
C GLN A 386 -20.49 17.93 15.03
N GLY A 387 -21.80 18.13 15.29
CA GLY A 387 -22.33 18.76 16.50
C GLY A 387 -22.20 17.92 17.77
N TRP A 388 -21.69 16.69 17.70
CA TRP A 388 -21.40 15.87 18.89
C TRP A 388 -20.08 16.28 19.55
N LEU A 389 -19.18 16.92 18.83
CA LEU A 389 -17.94 17.42 19.39
C LEU A 389 -18.18 18.72 20.16
N ALA A 390 -17.61 18.82 21.36
CA ALA A 390 -17.62 20.06 22.11
C ALA A 390 -16.83 21.13 21.36
N ALA A 391 -17.45 22.29 21.16
CA ALA A 391 -16.78 23.44 20.56
C ALA A 391 -15.69 23.97 21.53
N PRO A 392 -14.45 24.17 21.05
CA PRO A 392 -13.44 24.85 21.86
C PRO A 392 -13.88 26.27 22.24
N PRO A 393 -13.49 26.78 23.41
CA PRO A 393 -13.73 28.17 23.78
C PRO A 393 -13.16 29.16 22.74
N VAL A 394 -13.78 30.34 22.61
CA VAL A 394 -13.28 31.38 21.70
C VAL A 394 -11.83 31.73 22.02
N GLY A 395 -10.97 31.69 21.00
CA GLY A 395 -9.53 31.96 21.13
C GLY A 395 -8.70 30.78 21.65
N TYR A 396 -9.31 29.60 21.83
CA TYR A 396 -8.57 28.39 22.13
C TYR A 396 -7.67 27.98 20.96
N GLN A 397 -6.43 27.65 21.28
CA GLN A 397 -5.46 27.11 20.34
C GLN A 397 -4.53 26.13 21.07
N CYS A 398 -4.48 24.88 20.63
CA CYS A 398 -3.51 23.89 21.10
C CYS A 398 -2.07 24.32 20.75
N SER A 399 -1.10 23.84 21.52
CA SER A 399 0.30 24.27 21.45
C SER A 399 1.09 23.77 20.23
N PHE A 400 0.45 23.10 19.28
CA PHE A 400 1.14 22.64 18.07
C PHE A 400 1.45 23.82 17.14
N GLU A 401 2.74 24.02 16.86
CA GLU A 401 3.25 25.16 16.09
C GLU A 401 3.24 24.91 14.58
N ASP A 402 3.29 23.64 14.17
CA ASP A 402 3.45 23.20 12.77
C ASP A 402 2.14 22.88 12.06
N VAL A 403 0.99 23.19 12.66
CA VAL A 403 -0.34 22.94 12.05
C VAL A 403 -0.62 23.98 10.95
N PRO A 404 -0.93 23.57 9.71
CA PRO A 404 -1.23 24.50 8.64
C PRO A 404 -2.58 25.20 8.87
N ALA A 405 -2.72 26.43 8.39
CA ALA A 405 -3.91 27.26 8.62
C ALA A 405 -5.23 26.55 8.27
N TYR A 406 -5.29 25.84 7.14
CA TYR A 406 -6.50 25.12 6.71
C TYR A 406 -6.91 23.98 7.63
N GLY A 407 -5.98 23.44 8.43
CA GLY A 407 -6.22 22.33 9.36
C GLY A 407 -6.35 22.80 10.82
N ARG A 408 -6.15 24.09 11.10
CA ARG A 408 -6.03 24.63 12.46
C ARG A 408 -7.27 24.32 13.31
N ASP A 409 -8.44 24.70 12.84
CA ASP A 409 -9.70 24.54 13.58
C ASP A 409 -10.02 23.08 13.83
N ALA A 410 -9.75 22.20 12.87
CA ALA A 410 -9.98 20.77 13.01
C ALA A 410 -9.01 20.13 14.02
N VAL A 411 -7.73 20.50 13.97
CA VAL A 411 -6.76 20.00 14.95
C VAL A 411 -7.08 20.51 16.36
N ASP A 412 -7.51 21.76 16.49
CA ASP A 412 -7.95 22.32 17.77
C ASP A 412 -9.18 21.62 18.34
N THR A 413 -10.19 21.44 17.50
CA THR A 413 -11.43 20.76 17.90
C THR A 413 -11.14 19.31 18.30
N ALA A 414 -10.37 18.57 17.50
CA ALA A 414 -10.01 17.21 17.82
C ALA A 414 -9.13 17.10 19.09
N PHE A 415 -8.17 18.01 19.29
CA PHE A 415 -7.32 17.99 20.49
C PHE A 415 -8.12 18.37 21.74
N TYR A 416 -9.00 19.38 21.66
CA TYR A 416 -9.89 19.79 22.76
C TYR A 416 -10.82 18.66 23.21
N ASN A 417 -11.34 17.88 22.26
CA ASN A 417 -12.18 16.71 22.53
C ASN A 417 -11.38 15.45 22.90
N GLY A 418 -10.05 15.55 23.09
CA GLY A 418 -9.19 14.42 23.45
C GLY A 418 -9.04 13.36 22.35
N LEU A 419 -9.47 13.66 21.12
CA LEU A 419 -9.49 12.73 20.01
C LEU A 419 -8.11 12.54 19.38
N LEU A 420 -7.17 13.47 19.56
CA LEU A 420 -5.82 13.37 19.02
C LEU A 420 -4.75 13.86 19.99
N VAL A 421 -3.51 13.48 19.71
CA VAL A 421 -2.30 13.98 20.40
C VAL A 421 -1.21 14.31 19.39
N GLY A 422 -0.31 15.23 19.75
CA GLY A 422 0.89 15.54 18.98
C GLY A 422 1.94 14.44 19.07
N LYS A 423 2.95 14.50 18.20
CA LYS A 423 4.16 13.68 18.34
C LYS A 423 5.02 14.16 19.52
N THR A 424 4.99 15.46 19.79
CA THR A 424 5.52 16.08 21.01
C THR A 424 4.48 17.07 21.57
N ALA A 425 4.80 17.75 22.66
CA ALA A 425 3.94 18.79 23.22
C ALA A 425 3.65 19.96 22.26
N THR A 426 4.58 20.26 21.33
CA THR A 426 4.48 21.40 20.40
C THR A 426 4.52 21.00 18.92
N ARG A 427 4.66 19.70 18.61
CA ARG A 427 4.74 19.20 17.22
C ARG A 427 3.61 18.24 16.90
N PHE A 428 2.79 18.61 15.92
CA PHE A 428 1.71 17.78 15.40
C PHE A 428 2.15 16.87 14.25
N ASP A 429 3.09 17.31 13.40
CA ASP A 429 3.54 16.63 12.18
C ASP A 429 2.43 16.37 11.14
N PRO A 430 1.81 17.43 10.61
CA PRO A 430 0.53 17.37 9.88
C PRO A 430 0.57 16.50 8.62
N TYR A 431 1.70 16.50 7.91
CA TYR A 431 1.84 15.80 6.63
C TYR A 431 2.30 14.36 6.77
N SER A 432 2.69 13.94 8.00
CA SER A 432 3.06 12.55 8.20
C SER A 432 1.84 11.63 8.14
N PRO A 433 1.97 10.46 7.49
CA PRO A 433 0.92 9.43 7.46
C PRO A 433 0.51 8.96 8.86
N ALA A 434 -0.73 8.53 9.00
CA ALA A 434 -1.25 7.98 10.24
C ALA A 434 -1.21 6.44 10.24
N THR A 435 -0.68 5.86 11.31
CA THR A 435 -0.66 4.40 11.52
C THR A 435 -2.05 3.90 11.94
N ARG A 436 -2.36 2.63 11.68
CA ARG A 436 -3.60 1.94 12.07
C ARG A 436 -3.91 2.01 13.56
N GLY A 437 -2.89 1.89 14.43
CA GLY A 437 -3.05 1.97 15.87
C GLY A 437 -3.48 3.36 16.35
N HIS A 438 -2.87 4.41 15.78
CA HIS A 438 -3.32 5.79 16.03
C HIS A 438 -4.73 6.02 15.49
N VAL A 439 -5.05 5.59 14.26
CA VAL A 439 -6.41 5.67 13.71
C VAL A 439 -7.42 5.00 14.64
N ALA A 440 -7.13 3.78 15.11
CA ALA A 440 -7.99 3.05 16.03
C ALA A 440 -8.23 3.83 17.33
N LYS A 441 -7.18 4.39 17.93
CA LYS A 441 -7.33 5.24 19.14
C LYS A 441 -8.24 6.43 18.89
N MET A 442 -8.07 7.13 17.79
CA MET A 442 -8.81 8.36 17.48
C MET A 442 -10.29 8.08 17.19
N VAL A 443 -10.57 7.02 16.41
CA VAL A 443 -11.94 6.62 16.05
C VAL A 443 -12.67 6.04 17.25
N HIS A 444 -11.99 5.26 18.10
CA HIS A 444 -12.59 4.79 19.35
C HIS A 444 -12.99 5.97 20.25
N GLY A 445 -12.12 6.99 20.37
CA GLY A 445 -12.47 8.23 21.09
C GLY A 445 -13.69 8.94 20.49
N LEU A 446 -13.81 8.98 19.16
CA LEU A 446 -14.99 9.54 18.50
C LEU A 446 -16.26 8.74 18.85
N MET A 447 -16.23 7.40 18.78
CA MET A 447 -17.36 6.57 19.15
C MET A 447 -17.78 6.75 20.61
N GLN A 448 -16.83 6.99 21.51
CA GLN A 448 -17.13 7.33 22.90
C GLN A 448 -17.85 8.66 23.05
N VAL A 449 -17.54 9.66 22.21
CA VAL A 449 -18.26 10.94 22.20
C VAL A 449 -19.66 10.78 21.61
N LEU A 450 -19.83 9.97 20.57
CA LEU A 450 -21.13 9.74 19.92
C LEU A 450 -22.12 8.94 20.77
N ASN A 451 -21.62 8.11 21.70
CA ASN A 451 -22.43 7.24 22.56
C ASN A 451 -22.72 7.86 23.95
N GLN A 452 -22.34 9.12 24.17
CA GLN A 452 -22.69 9.91 25.36
C GLN A 452 -23.96 10.72 25.11
#